data_AF-A0A6N7QQV5-F1
#
_entry.id   AF-A0A6N7QQV5-F1
#
_cell.length_a   1.000
_cell.length_b   1.000
_cell.length_c   1.000
_cell.angle_alpha   90.00
_cell.angle_beta   90.00
_cell.angle_gamma   90.00
#
_symmetry.space_group_name_H-M   'P 1'
#
loop_
_entity.id
_entity.type
_entity.pdbx_description
1 polymer ?
#
loop_
_entity_poly.entity_id
_entity_poly.type
_entity_poly.pdbx_seq_one_letter_code
_entity_poly.pdbx_strand_id
1 'polypeptide(L)'
;MQQYQGTTILAVRRHGQIALGGDGQVTLGDTVMKGNAKKVRRLFHNQVLAGFAGGTADAFTLFERFESQLEQQRGNLTRAAVEMAKDWRSDRALRRLEALLMVANQDALLMISGNGDVVEPERDFMAIGSGAGFARAAAHALVDSTTLSAEDIVRQSLNIAADICIYTNHSLTIETLGDKTPS
;
A
#
# COMPACT_ATOMS: atom_id res chain seq x y z
N MET A 1 1.32 13.67 -21.09
CA MET A 1 2.34 12.59 -21.05
C MET A 1 1.61 11.31 -20.68
N GLN A 2 1.93 10.19 -21.34
CA GLN A 2 1.39 8.89 -20.90
C GLN A 2 1.93 8.58 -19.51
N GLN A 3 1.03 8.21 -18.61
CA GLN A 3 1.32 7.98 -17.20
C GLN A 3 1.58 6.50 -16.96
N TYR A 4 2.50 6.20 -16.04
CA TYR A 4 2.66 4.84 -15.57
C TYR A 4 1.45 4.46 -14.70
N GLN A 5 0.69 3.47 -15.16
CA GLN A 5 -0.42 2.87 -14.42
C GLN A 5 0.01 1.53 -13.82
N GLY A 6 -0.65 1.12 -12.74
CA GLY A 6 -0.14 0.10 -11.82
C GLY A 6 0.63 0.78 -10.67
N THR A 7 0.48 0.34 -9.43
CA THR A 7 0.26 -1.04 -8.98
C THR A 7 -0.88 -1.03 -7.96
N THR A 8 -1.60 -2.14 -7.84
CA THR A 8 -2.62 -2.35 -6.83
C THR A 8 -1.97 -2.76 -5.52
N ILE A 9 -2.24 -2.01 -4.46
CA ILE A 9 -1.80 -2.30 -3.10
C ILE A 9 -3.05 -2.52 -2.23
N LEU A 10 -3.01 -3.52 -1.36
CA LEU A 10 -4.05 -3.84 -0.40
C LEU A 10 -3.42 -4.12 0.96
N ALA A 11 -3.96 -3.50 2.01
CA ALA A 11 -3.67 -3.84 3.38
C ALA A 11 -4.92 -4.39 4.08
N VAL A 12 -4.71 -5.38 4.95
CA VAL A 12 -5.75 -5.99 5.79
C VAL A 12 -5.16 -6.18 7.18
N ARG A 13 -5.91 -5.75 8.20
CA ARG A 13 -5.67 -6.01 9.62
C ARG A 13 -6.66 -7.07 10.08
N ARG A 14 -6.19 -8.12 10.73
CA ARG A 14 -7.05 -9.17 11.27
C ARG A 14 -6.36 -9.95 12.36
N HIS A 15 -7.06 -10.17 13.47
CA HIS A 15 -6.61 -11.03 14.59
C HIS A 15 -5.19 -10.69 15.09
N GLY A 16 -4.88 -9.40 15.27
CA GLY A 16 -3.56 -8.94 15.73
C GLY A 16 -2.44 -9.00 14.68
N GLN A 17 -2.74 -9.46 13.47
CA GLN A 17 -1.83 -9.42 12.32
C GLN A 17 -2.24 -8.30 11.37
N ILE A 18 -1.26 -7.66 10.74
CA ILE A 18 -1.47 -6.81 9.57
C ILE A 18 -0.67 -7.33 8.39
N ALA A 19 -1.32 -7.43 7.24
CA ALA A 19 -0.70 -7.81 5.99
C ALA A 19 -0.84 -6.66 5.00
N LEU A 20 0.22 -6.36 4.26
CA LEU A 20 0.22 -5.41 3.16
C LEU A 20 0.81 -6.11 1.95
N GLY A 21 0.06 -6.13 0.85
CA GLY A 21 0.46 -6.75 -0.38
C GLY A 21 0.26 -5.85 -1.58
N GLY A 22 0.98 -6.14 -2.66
CA GLY A 22 0.79 -5.48 -3.93
C GLY A 22 1.21 -6.35 -5.10
N ASP A 23 0.64 -6.09 -6.26
CA ASP A 23 1.05 -6.76 -7.50
C ASP A 23 2.36 -6.21 -8.07
N GLY A 24 2.78 -6.72 -9.22
CA GLY A 24 4.08 -6.38 -9.82
C GLY A 24 3.97 -5.59 -11.12
N GLN A 25 2.75 -5.33 -11.61
CA GLN A 25 2.55 -4.75 -12.92
C GLN A 25 2.87 -3.25 -12.94
N VAL A 26 3.62 -2.86 -13.96
CA VAL A 26 3.84 -1.48 -14.37
C VAL A 26 3.49 -1.38 -15.85
N THR A 27 2.51 -0.55 -16.16
CA THR A 27 1.98 -0.34 -17.51
C THR A 27 2.22 1.11 -17.94
N LEU A 28 2.64 1.31 -19.18
CA LEU A 28 2.74 2.64 -19.80
C LEU A 28 1.79 2.69 -20.99
N GLY A 29 0.73 3.50 -20.87
CA GLY A 29 -0.36 3.49 -21.86
C GLY A 29 -1.07 2.14 -21.88
N ASP A 30 -0.91 1.41 -22.99
CA ASP A 30 -1.47 0.08 -23.24
C ASP A 30 -0.42 -1.05 -23.15
N THR A 31 0.84 -0.71 -22.86
CA THR A 31 1.95 -1.66 -22.89
C THR A 31 2.44 -2.01 -21.47
N VAL A 32 2.52 -3.30 -21.15
CA VAL A 32 3.13 -3.77 -19.90
C VAL A 32 4.65 -3.65 -19.99
N MET A 33 5.23 -2.78 -19.16
CA MET A 33 6.67 -2.49 -19.13
C MET A 33 7.43 -3.47 -18.22
N LYS A 34 6.82 -3.85 -17.10
CA LYS A 34 7.41 -4.74 -16.10
C LYS A 34 6.31 -5.47 -15.34
N GLY A 35 6.51 -6.76 -15.07
CA GLY A 35 5.54 -7.60 -14.38
C GLY A 35 5.85 -7.93 -12.92
N ASN A 36 7.05 -7.62 -12.42
CA ASN A 36 7.55 -8.05 -11.11
C ASN A 36 8.12 -6.87 -10.28
N ALA A 37 7.54 -5.68 -10.39
CA ALA A 37 7.90 -4.57 -9.53
C ALA A 37 7.60 -4.90 -8.06
N LYS A 38 8.49 -4.51 -7.15
CA LYS A 38 8.27 -4.63 -5.70
C LYS A 38 7.97 -3.25 -5.13
N LYS A 39 6.69 -2.93 -4.97
CA LYS A 39 6.23 -1.65 -4.41
C LYS A 39 5.78 -1.71 -2.96
N VAL A 40 5.91 -2.89 -2.36
CA VAL A 40 5.74 -3.13 -0.93
C VAL A 40 7.12 -3.36 -0.33
N ARG A 41 7.43 -2.68 0.78
CA ARG A 41 8.66 -2.94 1.55
C ARG A 41 8.44 -2.66 3.03
N ARG A 42 9.37 -3.15 3.85
CA ARG A 42 9.45 -2.85 5.27
C ARG A 42 10.32 -1.62 5.48
N LEU A 43 9.94 -0.78 6.43
CA LEU A 43 10.64 0.43 6.88
C LEU A 43 10.82 0.38 8.40
N PHE A 44 11.65 1.29 8.92
CA PHE A 44 11.86 1.55 10.35
C PHE A 44 12.11 0.26 11.14
N HIS A 45 13.31 -0.30 10.95
CA HIS A 45 13.74 -1.55 11.57
C HIS A 45 12.76 -2.72 11.40
N ASN A 46 12.12 -2.81 10.24
CA ASN A 46 11.11 -3.81 9.90
C ASN A 46 9.81 -3.74 10.71
N GLN A 47 9.52 -2.62 11.38
CA GLN A 47 8.34 -2.43 12.23
C GLN A 47 7.18 -1.73 11.51
N VAL A 48 7.42 -1.19 10.31
CA VAL A 48 6.41 -0.52 9.49
C VAL A 48 6.38 -1.14 8.10
N LEU A 49 5.17 -1.41 7.60
CA LEU A 49 4.94 -1.78 6.20
C LEU A 49 4.61 -0.53 5.40
N ALA A 50 5.18 -0.41 4.21
CA ALA A 50 4.87 0.67 3.28
C ALA A 50 4.60 0.12 1.88
N GLY A 51 3.54 0.62 1.24
CA GLY A 51 3.12 0.30 -0.11
C GLY A 51 2.88 1.57 -0.92
N PHE A 52 3.14 1.52 -2.22
CA PHE A 52 3.02 2.68 -3.09
C PHE A 52 2.29 2.37 -4.40
N ALA A 53 1.34 3.23 -4.76
CA ALA A 53 0.70 3.24 -6.07
C ALA A 53 1.08 4.52 -6.84
N GLY A 54 1.80 4.37 -7.95
CA GLY A 54 2.31 5.46 -8.77
C GLY A 54 3.58 5.09 -9.55
N GLY A 55 4.30 6.08 -10.08
CA GLY A 55 5.55 5.90 -10.83
C GLY A 55 6.69 5.34 -9.99
N THR A 56 7.46 4.38 -10.53
CA THR A 56 8.52 3.69 -9.77
C THR A 56 9.59 4.62 -9.19
N ALA A 57 9.94 5.71 -9.90
CA ALA A 57 10.93 6.68 -9.43
C ALA A 57 10.47 7.43 -8.16
N ASP A 58 9.17 7.70 -8.08
CA ASP A 58 8.55 8.41 -6.97
C ASP A 58 8.52 7.55 -5.70
N ALA A 59 8.33 6.24 -5.87
CA ALA A 59 8.27 5.26 -4.79
C ALA A 59 9.54 5.25 -3.92
N PHE A 60 10.72 5.36 -4.54
CA PHE A 60 11.99 5.40 -3.80
C PHE A 60 12.09 6.65 -2.95
N THR A 61 11.86 7.81 -3.57
CA THR A 61 11.93 9.12 -2.91
C THR A 61 10.97 9.22 -1.73
N LEU A 62 9.73 8.78 -1.90
CA LEU A 62 8.71 8.89 -0.86
C LEU A 62 8.98 7.97 0.33
N PHE A 63 9.55 6.79 0.10
CA PHE A 63 9.88 5.89 1.20
C PHE A 63 11.11 6.34 1.97
N GLU A 64 12.16 6.84 1.29
CA GLU A 64 13.32 7.42 1.97
C GLU A 64 12.92 8.62 2.85
N ARG A 65 12.06 9.49 2.32
CA ARG A 65 11.50 10.62 3.09
C ARG A 65 10.65 10.15 4.26
N PHE A 66 9.78 9.17 4.03
CA PHE A 66 8.94 8.64 5.10
C PHE A 66 9.76 7.93 6.19
N GLU A 67 10.82 7.22 5.82
CA GLU A 67 11.75 6.59 6.76
C GLU A 67 12.47 7.65 7.61
N SER A 68 12.91 8.76 6.99
CA SER A 68 13.44 9.89 7.75
C SER A 68 12.42 10.48 8.74
N GLN A 69 11.14 10.57 8.35
CA GLN A 69 10.07 11.02 9.25
C GLN A 69 9.83 10.04 10.39
N LEU A 70 9.87 8.73 10.14
CA LEU A 70 9.78 7.71 11.18
C LEU A 70 10.91 7.84 12.21
N GLU A 71 12.14 8.06 11.76
CA GLU A 71 13.29 8.27 12.65
C GLU A 71 13.11 9.52 13.52
N GLN A 72 12.74 10.65 12.92
CA GLN A 72 12.52 11.91 13.65
C GLN A 72 11.39 11.80 14.68
N GLN A 73 10.33 11.08 14.35
CA GLN A 73 9.18 10.87 15.22
C GLN A 73 9.31 9.62 16.11
N ARG A 74 10.50 8.99 16.15
CA ARG A 74 10.81 7.80 16.98
C ARG A 74 9.82 6.66 16.78
N GLY A 75 9.45 6.40 15.53
CA GLY A 75 8.52 5.33 15.15
C GLY A 75 7.04 5.64 15.31
N ASN A 76 6.66 6.86 15.73
CA ASN A 76 5.24 7.21 15.82
C ASN A 76 4.64 7.37 14.40
N LEU A 77 3.92 6.33 13.95
CA LEU A 77 3.40 6.24 12.58
C LEU A 77 2.47 7.41 12.22
N THR A 78 1.52 7.76 13.07
CA THR A 78 0.54 8.82 12.81
C THR A 78 1.22 10.19 12.72
N ARG A 79 2.15 10.49 13.63
CA ARG A 79 2.91 11.75 13.57
C ARG A 79 3.80 11.81 12.33
N ALA A 80 4.52 10.74 12.02
CA ALA A 80 5.34 10.66 10.82
C ALA A 80 4.50 10.83 9.55
N ALA A 81 3.29 10.27 9.50
CA ALA A 81 2.36 10.42 8.39
C ALA A 81 1.90 11.87 8.20
N VAL A 82 1.58 12.57 9.31
CA VAL A 82 1.18 13.98 9.27
C VAL A 82 2.34 14.88 8.82
N GLU A 83 3.55 14.67 9.32
CA GLU A 83 4.72 15.46 8.88
C GLU A 83 5.08 15.16 7.41
N MET A 84 5.01 13.90 7.00
CA MET A 84 5.19 13.53 5.58
C MET A 84 4.16 14.20 4.67
N ALA A 85 2.89 14.26 5.08
CA ALA A 85 1.84 14.92 4.31
C ALA A 85 2.10 16.42 4.14
N LYS A 86 2.60 17.10 5.19
CA LYS A 86 3.00 18.51 5.14
C LYS A 86 4.18 18.72 4.19
N ASP A 87 5.21 17.88 4.29
CA ASP A 87 6.40 17.93 3.44
C ASP A 87 6.04 17.72 1.97
N TRP A 88 5.24 16.68 1.69
CA TRP A 88 4.80 16.33 0.34
C TRP A 88 4.00 17.47 -0.30
N ARG A 89 3.05 18.05 0.44
CA ARG A 89 2.24 19.18 -0.05
C ARG A 89 3.08 20.44 -0.33
N SER A 90 4.11 20.67 0.48
CA SER A 90 4.95 21.87 0.40
C SER A 90 5.97 21.79 -0.74
N ASP A 91 6.45 20.59 -1.05
CA ASP A 91 7.44 20.36 -2.11
C ASP A 91 6.79 20.50 -3.51
N ARG A 92 7.30 21.44 -4.31
CA ARG A 92 6.77 21.76 -5.65
C ARG A 92 6.86 20.59 -6.61
N ALA A 93 7.87 19.73 -6.48
CA ALA A 93 8.04 18.56 -7.34
C ALA A 93 7.10 17.44 -6.88
N LEU A 94 7.06 17.16 -5.57
CA LEU A 94 6.29 16.03 -5.05
C LEU A 94 4.77 16.22 -5.13
N ARG A 95 4.25 17.43 -4.94
CA ARG A 95 2.78 17.67 -4.99
C ARG A 95 2.14 17.42 -6.36
N ARG A 96 2.94 17.28 -7.42
CA ARG A 96 2.47 16.94 -8.78
C ARG A 96 2.36 15.44 -9.01
N LEU A 97 2.82 14.64 -8.05
CA LEU A 97 2.74 13.20 -8.11
C LEU A 97 1.29 12.78 -7.86
N GLU A 98 0.70 12.11 -8.84
CA GLU A 98 -0.60 11.45 -8.70
C GLU A 98 -0.43 10.09 -8.03
N ALA A 99 0.19 10.10 -6.86
CA ALA A 99 0.59 8.89 -6.18
C ALA A 99 0.05 8.83 -4.75
N LEU A 100 -0.17 7.61 -4.28
CA LEU A 100 -0.66 7.32 -2.94
C LEU A 100 0.34 6.44 -2.21
N LEU A 101 0.62 6.81 -0.97
CA LEU A 101 1.47 6.07 -0.04
C LEU A 101 0.58 5.43 1.02
N MET A 102 0.65 4.11 1.16
CA MET A 102 -0.02 3.37 2.22
C MET A 102 1.02 2.92 3.23
N VAL A 103 0.78 3.16 4.51
CA VAL A 103 1.73 2.83 5.59
C VAL A 103 0.98 2.18 6.74
N ALA A 104 1.59 1.19 7.38
CA ALA A 104 0.93 0.45 8.44
C ALA A 104 1.90 -0.13 9.47
N ASN A 105 1.49 -0.15 10.73
CA ASN A 105 2.12 -0.92 11.80
C ASN A 105 1.05 -1.75 12.53
N GLN A 106 1.34 -2.30 13.71
CA GLN A 106 0.35 -3.08 14.46
C GLN A 106 -0.86 -2.24 14.94
N ASP A 107 -0.67 -0.93 15.10
CA ASP A 107 -1.66 -0.04 15.72
C ASP A 107 -2.49 0.75 14.71
N ALA A 108 -1.91 1.12 13.56
CA ALA A 108 -2.53 2.02 12.60
C ALA A 108 -2.26 1.61 11.14
N LEU A 109 -3.22 1.93 10.27
CA LEU A 109 -3.17 1.76 8.81
C LEU A 109 -3.59 3.09 8.17
N LEU A 110 -2.68 3.75 7.48
CA LEU A 110 -2.88 5.10 6.96
C LEU A 110 -2.58 5.17 5.47
N MET A 111 -3.34 6.01 4.76
CA MET A 111 -3.01 6.49 3.41
C MET A 111 -2.61 7.95 3.47
N ILE A 112 -1.55 8.29 2.73
CA ILE A 112 -1.00 9.63 2.60
C ILE A 112 -1.02 10.03 1.12
N SER A 113 -1.51 11.23 0.83
CA SER A 113 -1.61 11.78 -0.53
C SER A 113 -0.71 13.01 -0.73
N GLY A 114 -0.37 13.31 -1.99
CA GLY A 114 0.36 14.53 -2.35
C GLY A 114 -0.41 15.84 -2.11
N ASN A 115 -1.72 15.77 -1.86
CA ASN A 115 -2.53 16.93 -1.46
C ASN A 115 -2.38 17.27 0.02
N GLY A 116 -1.68 16.43 0.78
CA GLY A 116 -1.48 16.57 2.22
C GLY A 116 -2.58 15.91 3.05
N ASP A 117 -3.31 14.95 2.47
CA ASP A 117 -4.31 14.17 3.21
C ASP A 117 -3.64 13.02 3.96
N VAL A 118 -4.12 12.75 5.18
CA VAL A 118 -3.83 11.54 5.94
C VAL A 118 -5.16 10.90 6.31
N VAL A 119 -5.39 9.69 5.84
CA VAL A 119 -6.69 9.01 5.97
C VAL A 119 -6.49 7.63 6.59
N GLU A 120 -7.29 7.32 7.61
CA GLU A 120 -7.43 5.98 8.19
C GLU A 120 -8.73 5.34 7.67
N PRO A 121 -8.76 4.04 7.33
CA PRO A 121 -10.00 3.40 6.88
C PRO A 121 -10.98 3.20 8.05
N GLU A 122 -12.29 3.26 7.75
CA GLU A 122 -13.35 2.91 8.71
C GLU A 122 -13.40 1.42 9.05
N ARG A 123 -12.82 0.59 8.18
CA ARG A 123 -12.74 -0.88 8.34
C ARG A 123 -11.29 -1.31 8.42
N ASP A 124 -11.08 -2.56 8.80
CA ASP A 124 -9.75 -3.15 8.93
C ASP A 124 -9.04 -3.47 7.60
N PHE A 125 -9.42 -2.82 6.50
CA PHE A 125 -8.74 -2.99 5.21
C PHE A 125 -8.80 -1.72 4.36
N MET A 126 -7.79 -1.53 3.51
CA MET A 126 -7.70 -0.39 2.59
C MET A 126 -6.94 -0.81 1.33
N ALA A 127 -7.34 -0.27 0.18
CA ALA A 127 -6.66 -0.52 -1.09
C ALA A 127 -6.37 0.80 -1.83
N ILE A 128 -5.27 0.85 -2.57
CA ILE A 128 -4.89 1.95 -3.47
C ILE A 128 -4.39 1.39 -4.81
N GLY A 129 -4.40 2.23 -5.85
CA GLY A 129 -3.93 1.87 -7.19
C GLY A 129 -5.03 1.42 -8.15
N SER A 130 -4.61 0.89 -9.31
CA SER A 130 -5.46 0.64 -10.47
C SER A 130 -6.60 -0.37 -10.22
N GLY A 131 -6.31 -1.46 -9.52
CA GLY A 131 -7.25 -2.52 -9.17
C GLY A 131 -7.85 -2.38 -7.76
N ALA A 132 -7.69 -1.22 -7.10
CA ALA A 132 -8.07 -1.03 -5.71
C ALA A 132 -9.54 -1.34 -5.43
N GLY A 133 -10.45 -0.97 -6.34
CA GLY A 133 -11.89 -1.24 -6.20
C GLY A 133 -12.19 -2.73 -6.10
N PHE A 134 -11.57 -3.54 -6.97
CA PHE A 134 -11.74 -5.00 -6.99
C PHE A 134 -11.12 -5.66 -5.77
N ALA A 135 -9.87 -5.29 -5.43
CA ALA A 135 -9.17 -5.82 -4.27
C ALA A 135 -9.92 -5.49 -2.97
N ARG A 136 -10.44 -4.26 -2.84
CA ARG A 136 -11.22 -3.83 -1.67
C ARG A 136 -12.55 -4.57 -1.54
N ALA A 137 -13.26 -4.78 -2.66
CA ALA A 137 -14.52 -5.52 -2.65
C ALA A 137 -14.31 -7.00 -2.26
N ALA A 138 -13.26 -7.63 -2.80
CA ALA A 138 -12.89 -8.99 -2.43
C ALA A 138 -12.49 -9.09 -0.95
N ALA A 139 -11.63 -8.18 -0.47
CA ALA A 139 -11.22 -8.15 0.93
C ALA A 139 -12.41 -7.95 1.87
N HIS A 140 -13.34 -7.06 1.52
CA HIS A 140 -14.56 -6.83 2.29
C HIS A 140 -15.37 -8.11 2.45
N ALA A 141 -15.64 -8.82 1.34
CA ALA A 141 -16.37 -10.08 1.39
C ALA A 141 -15.63 -11.16 2.20
N LEU A 142 -14.31 -11.31 2.01
CA LEU A 142 -13.53 -12.34 2.67
C LEU A 142 -13.37 -12.11 4.18
N VAL A 143 -13.22 -10.86 4.61
CA VAL A 143 -13.17 -10.48 6.04
C VAL A 143 -14.48 -10.88 6.73
N ASP A 144 -15.63 -10.57 6.09
CA ASP A 144 -16.95 -10.76 6.70
C ASP A 144 -17.43 -12.23 6.64
N SER A 145 -16.90 -13.07 5.73
CA SER A 145 -17.44 -14.41 5.43
C SER A 145 -16.50 -15.59 5.66
N THR A 146 -15.23 -15.37 6.02
CA THR A 146 -14.23 -16.44 6.16
C THR A 146 -13.46 -16.36 7.47
N THR A 147 -12.68 -17.37 7.80
CA THR A 147 -11.72 -17.38 8.93
C THR A 147 -10.27 -17.19 8.49
N LEU A 148 -10.05 -16.77 7.24
CA LEU A 148 -8.72 -16.60 6.65
C LEU A 148 -7.85 -15.60 7.42
N SER A 149 -6.54 -15.84 7.42
CA SER A 149 -5.54 -14.90 7.95
C SER A 149 -5.51 -13.60 7.15
N ALA A 150 -4.93 -12.53 7.73
CA ALA A 150 -4.76 -11.26 7.01
C ALA A 150 -3.96 -11.45 5.71
N GLU A 151 -2.89 -12.26 5.76
CA GLU A 151 -2.05 -12.59 4.60
C GLU A 151 -2.84 -13.30 3.50
N ASP A 152 -3.68 -14.27 3.87
CA ASP A 152 -4.47 -15.04 2.90
C ASP A 152 -5.56 -14.20 2.27
N ILE A 153 -6.21 -13.32 3.05
CA ILE A 153 -7.17 -12.35 2.51
C ILE A 153 -6.48 -11.44 1.48
N VAL A 154 -5.32 -10.87 1.82
CA VAL A 154 -4.56 -10.02 0.90
C VAL A 154 -4.23 -10.78 -0.38
N ARG A 155 -3.70 -12.00 -0.27
CA ARG A 155 -3.33 -12.85 -1.41
C ARG A 155 -4.53 -13.16 -2.31
N GLN A 156 -5.64 -13.62 -1.74
CA GLN A 156 -6.83 -13.96 -2.52
C GLN A 156 -7.45 -12.73 -3.18
N SER A 157 -7.54 -11.61 -2.44
CA SER A 157 -8.13 -10.38 -2.94
C SER A 157 -7.32 -9.76 -4.09
N LEU A 158 -5.99 -9.80 -4.02
CA LEU A 158 -5.12 -9.33 -5.10
C LEU A 158 -5.18 -10.25 -6.32
N ASN A 159 -5.30 -11.56 -6.14
CA ASN A 159 -5.53 -12.48 -7.26
C ASN A 159 -6.87 -12.20 -7.97
N ILE A 160 -7.95 -12.00 -7.21
CA ILE A 160 -9.25 -11.61 -7.78
C ILE A 160 -9.13 -10.28 -8.54
N ALA A 161 -8.39 -9.32 -7.99
CA ALA A 161 -8.15 -8.05 -8.68
C ALA A 161 -7.34 -8.25 -9.97
N ALA A 162 -6.37 -9.17 -10.00
CA ALA A 162 -5.58 -9.50 -11.18
C ALA A 162 -6.39 -10.21 -12.27
N ASP A 163 -7.40 -11.01 -11.89
CA ASP A 163 -8.30 -11.68 -12.84
C ASP A 163 -9.26 -10.70 -13.54
N ILE A 164 -9.45 -9.50 -12.98
CA ILE A 164 -10.45 -8.52 -13.46
C ILE A 164 -9.79 -7.25 -14.04
N CYS A 165 -8.76 -6.72 -13.37
CA CYS A 165 -8.13 -5.47 -13.74
C CYS A 165 -6.98 -5.70 -14.71
N ILE A 166 -7.08 -5.15 -15.92
CA ILE A 166 -6.01 -5.21 -16.94
C ILE A 166 -4.68 -4.55 -16.51
N TYR A 167 -4.68 -3.80 -15.41
CA TYR A 167 -3.53 -3.10 -14.83
C TYR A 167 -3.05 -3.73 -13.50
N THR A 168 -3.38 -4.99 -13.24
CA THR A 168 -2.98 -5.75 -12.04
C THR A 168 -2.66 -7.18 -12.46
N ASN A 169 -1.58 -7.77 -11.92
CA ASN A 169 -1.22 -9.15 -12.23
C ASN A 169 -1.05 -10.05 -11.01
N HIS A 170 -0.74 -11.33 -11.25
CA HIS A 170 -0.52 -12.33 -10.20
C HIS A 170 0.88 -12.32 -9.58
N SER A 171 1.75 -11.36 -9.94
CA SER A 171 3.10 -11.27 -9.35
C SER A 171 3.03 -10.49 -8.04
N LEU A 172 2.72 -11.18 -6.96
CA LEU A 172 2.45 -10.55 -5.68
C LEU A 172 3.71 -10.45 -4.80
N THR A 173 3.87 -9.31 -4.12
CA THR A 173 4.73 -9.17 -2.93
C THR A 173 3.83 -8.91 -1.75
N ILE A 174 3.96 -9.70 -0.67
CA ILE A 174 3.15 -9.59 0.54
C ILE A 174 4.07 -9.59 1.75
N GLU A 175 3.91 -8.58 2.61
CA GLU A 175 4.63 -8.44 3.87
C GLU A 175 3.64 -8.42 5.04
N THR A 176 4.07 -8.90 6.19
CA THR A 176 3.23 -9.03 7.39
C THR A 176 3.91 -8.52 8.66
N LEU A 177 3.14 -7.99 9.60
CA LEU A 177 3.56 -7.70 10.98
C LEU A 177 2.59 -8.34 11.96
N GLY A 178 3.11 -8.70 13.13
CA GLY A 178 2.37 -9.45 14.14
C GLY A 178 2.42 -10.95 13.93
N ASP A 179 2.06 -11.70 14.96
CA ASP A 179 2.15 -13.15 14.94
C ASP A 179 1.06 -13.74 14.05
N LYS A 180 1.41 -14.78 13.28
CA LYS A 180 0.41 -15.70 12.73
C LYS A 180 -0.17 -16.44 13.92
N THR A 181 -1.24 -15.92 14.53
CA THR A 181 -2.00 -16.72 15.49
C THR A 181 -2.43 -17.98 14.75
N PRO A 182 -1.98 -19.18 15.15
CA PRO A 182 -2.42 -20.40 14.51
C PRO A 182 -3.91 -20.57 14.83
N SER A 183 -4.74 -20.60 13.78
CA SER A 183 -6.13 -21.02 13.83
C SER A 183 -6.24 -22.49 14.21
#